data_AF-A0A7J7CKC7-F1
#
_entry.id   AF-A0A7J7CKC7-F1
#
_cell.length_a   1.000
_cell.length_b   1.000
_cell.length_c   1.000
_cell.angle_alpha   90.00
_cell.angle_beta   90.00
_cell.angle_gamma   90.00
#
_symmetry.space_group_name_H-M   'P 1'
#
loop_
_entity.id
_entity.type
_entity.pdbx_description
1 polymer ?
#
loop_
_entity_poly.entity_id
_entity_poly.type
_entity_poly.pdbx_seq_one_letter_code
_entity_poly.pdbx_strand_id
1 'polypeptide(L)'
;MRKKGVPEFEESPPDDFDPQDPYAVWEMREHLMREKWIDIEKAKIIREKLKWCYRVEGINHLQKCRHLVHKYLDATRGIGWGKDQRPHWIHGLFFSLSLSLLYLFLLEFLIFSIEQGSVIAREFRLRFF
;
A
#
# COMPACT_ATOMS: atom_id res chain seq x y z
N MET A 1 33.05 -14.95 -24.95
CA MET A 1 32.83 -13.90 -23.94
C MET A 1 32.00 -14.46 -22.79
N ARG A 2 32.61 -14.77 -21.65
CA ARG A 2 31.86 -15.14 -20.43
C ARG A 2 31.13 -13.89 -19.92
N LYS A 3 29.79 -13.94 -19.83
CA LYS A 3 29.04 -12.89 -19.14
C LYS A 3 29.45 -12.90 -17.68
N LYS A 4 30.18 -11.87 -17.26
CA LYS A 4 30.66 -11.68 -15.90
C LYS A 4 29.48 -11.25 -15.03
N GLY A 5 29.12 -12.07 -14.03
CA GLY A 5 28.40 -11.61 -12.83
C GLY A 5 26.87 -11.61 -12.86
N VAL A 6 26.21 -12.62 -13.43
CA VAL A 6 24.83 -12.91 -13.03
C VAL A 6 24.92 -13.75 -11.75
N PRO A 7 24.40 -13.29 -10.59
CA PRO A 7 24.32 -14.13 -9.41
C PRO A 7 23.48 -15.37 -9.75
N GLU A 8 24.04 -16.54 -9.46
CA GLU A 8 23.32 -17.81 -9.61
C GLU A 8 22.27 -17.85 -8.51
N PHE A 9 21.00 -17.84 -8.90
CA PHE A 9 19.88 -17.94 -7.98
C PHE A 9 19.47 -19.40 -7.90
N GLU A 10 19.48 -19.97 -6.70
CA GLU A 10 18.93 -21.31 -6.47
C GLU A 10 17.40 -21.26 -6.56
N GLU A 11 16.85 -21.87 -7.61
CA GLU A 11 15.42 -21.89 -7.93
C GLU A 11 14.65 -22.97 -7.14
N SER A 12 15.36 -23.98 -6.62
CA SER A 12 14.76 -25.12 -5.96
C SER A 12 14.53 -24.88 -4.46
N PRO A 13 13.40 -25.34 -3.89
CA PRO A 13 13.26 -25.52 -2.45
C PRO A 13 14.33 -26.49 -1.93
N PRO A 14 14.84 -26.32 -0.70
CA PRO A 14 15.74 -27.30 -0.09
C PRO A 14 14.96 -28.59 0.22
N ASP A 15 15.53 -29.73 -0.18
CA ASP A 15 14.83 -31.03 -0.20
C ASP A 15 14.68 -31.69 1.20
N ASP A 16 15.36 -31.18 2.25
CA ASP A 16 15.40 -31.79 3.59
C ASP A 16 15.06 -30.78 4.72
N PHE A 17 13.82 -30.28 4.78
CA PHE A 17 13.40 -29.37 5.85
C PHE A 17 13.10 -30.11 7.17
N ASP A 18 14.03 -30.05 8.13
CA ASP A 18 13.77 -30.41 9.53
C ASP A 18 13.38 -29.17 10.36
N PRO A 19 12.15 -29.09 10.90
CA PRO A 19 11.72 -27.98 11.75
C PRO A 19 12.53 -27.77 13.03
N GLN A 20 13.31 -28.76 13.46
CA GLN A 20 14.10 -28.71 14.70
C GLN A 20 15.48 -28.06 14.50
N ASP A 21 15.97 -27.98 13.26
CA ASP A 21 17.22 -27.29 12.93
C ASP A 21 16.99 -25.78 12.69
N PRO A 22 17.60 -24.88 13.49
CA PRO A 22 17.50 -23.44 13.26
C PRO A 22 18.02 -22.98 11.90
N TYR A 23 19.01 -23.67 11.32
CA TYR A 23 19.61 -23.26 10.05
C TYR A 23 18.68 -23.54 8.86
N ALA A 24 18.10 -24.75 8.79
CA ALA A 24 17.09 -25.11 7.80
C ALA A 24 15.86 -24.17 7.82
N VAL A 25 15.43 -23.70 9.00
CA VAL A 25 14.33 -22.73 9.14
C VAL A 25 14.67 -21.36 8.54
N TRP A 26 15.92 -20.92 8.64
CA TRP A 26 16.34 -19.65 8.04
C TRP A 26 16.41 -19.75 6.52
N GLU A 27 17.03 -20.79 6.00
CA GLU A 27 17.11 -21.03 4.57
C GLU A 27 15.70 -21.10 3.95
N MET A 28 14.80 -21.91 4.50
CA MET A 28 13.41 -21.97 4.06
C MET A 28 12.69 -20.62 4.11
N ARG A 29 12.94 -19.82 5.15
CA ARG A 29 12.39 -18.46 5.23
C ARG A 29 12.89 -17.58 4.09
N GLU A 30 14.17 -17.67 3.74
CA GLU A 30 14.74 -16.92 2.62
C GLU A 30 14.15 -17.35 1.29
N HIS A 31 13.97 -18.66 1.05
CA HIS A 31 13.26 -19.16 -0.14
C HIS A 31 11.82 -18.63 -0.22
N LEU A 32 11.06 -18.73 0.87
CA LEU A 32 9.69 -18.21 0.93
C LEU A 32 9.62 -16.70 0.72
N MET A 33 10.61 -15.95 1.22
CA MET A 33 10.69 -14.52 1.01
C MET A 33 10.95 -14.22 -0.47
N ARG A 34 11.86 -14.95 -1.12
CA ARG A 34 12.15 -14.81 -2.56
C ARG A 34 10.91 -15.06 -3.42
N GLU A 35 10.15 -16.11 -3.15
CA GLU A 35 8.88 -16.39 -3.88
C GLU A 35 7.87 -15.24 -3.73
N LYS A 36 7.73 -14.69 -2.52
CA LYS A 36 6.88 -13.51 -2.30
C LYS A 36 7.36 -12.29 -3.09
N TRP A 37 8.68 -12.07 -3.18
CA TRP A 37 9.24 -11.00 -4.01
C TRP A 37 8.94 -11.22 -5.50
N ILE A 38 9.04 -12.47 -5.97
CA ILE A 38 8.69 -12.83 -7.35
C ILE A 38 7.22 -12.50 -7.63
N ASP A 39 6.30 -12.81 -6.71
CA ASP A 39 4.89 -12.48 -6.88
C ASP A 39 4.61 -10.96 -6.86
N ILE A 40 5.33 -10.20 -6.01
CA ILE A 40 5.32 -8.73 -6.03
C ILE A 40 5.73 -8.21 -7.42
N GLU A 41 6.81 -8.72 -7.99
CA GLU A 41 7.30 -8.31 -9.31
C GLU A 41 6.33 -8.71 -10.43
N LYS A 42 5.73 -9.91 -10.37
CA LYS A 42 4.67 -10.31 -11.31
C LYS A 42 3.50 -9.31 -11.28
N ALA A 43 3.05 -8.89 -10.09
CA ALA A 43 1.99 -7.90 -9.95
C ALA A 43 2.38 -6.53 -10.53
N LYS A 44 3.64 -6.12 -10.39
CA LYS A 44 4.17 -4.88 -11.02
C LYS A 44 4.11 -4.96 -12.54
N ILE A 45 4.52 -6.07 -13.14
CA ILE A 45 4.46 -6.27 -14.60
C ILE A 45 3.02 -6.16 -15.11
N ILE A 46 2.05 -6.77 -14.41
CA ILE A 46 0.63 -6.67 -14.80
C ILE A 46 0.14 -5.22 -14.70
N ARG A 47 0.56 -4.47 -13.67
CA ARG A 47 0.23 -3.05 -13.52
C ARG A 47 0.76 -2.21 -14.69
N GLU A 48 1.97 -2.49 -15.17
CA GLU A 48 2.53 -1.80 -16.34
C GLU A 48 1.77 -2.11 -17.62
N LYS A 49 1.44 -3.39 -17.85
CA LYS A 49 0.59 -3.81 -18.98
C LYS A 49 -0.79 -3.15 -18.93
N LEU A 50 -1.35 -3.00 -17.73
CA LEU A 50 -2.61 -2.31 -17.54
C LEU A 50 -2.49 -0.83 -17.93
N LYS A 51 -1.48 -0.12 -17.41
CA LYS A 51 -1.21 1.28 -17.77
C LYS A 51 -1.03 1.46 -19.27
N TRP A 52 -0.35 0.52 -19.93
CA TRP A 52 -0.18 0.52 -21.38
C TRP A 52 -1.53 0.34 -22.09
N CYS A 53 -2.37 -0.60 -21.66
CA CYS A 53 -3.71 -0.82 -22.23
C CYS A 53 -4.58 0.46 -22.14
N TYR A 54 -4.58 1.14 -21.00
CA TYR A 54 -5.27 2.42 -20.84
C TYR A 54 -4.75 3.51 -21.80
N ARG A 55 -3.44 3.52 -22.06
CA ARG A 55 -2.82 4.49 -22.98
C ARG A 55 -3.15 4.21 -24.45
N VAL A 56 -3.26 2.94 -24.83
CA VAL A 56 -3.49 2.53 -26.23
C VAL A 56 -4.97 2.55 -26.62
N GLU A 57 -5.85 1.99 -25.78
CA GLU A 57 -7.28 1.85 -26.09
C GLU A 57 -8.05 3.18 -26.02
N GLY A 58 -7.55 4.17 -25.27
CA GLY A 58 -8.23 5.44 -25.04
C GLY A 58 -9.63 5.21 -24.47
N ILE A 59 -10.67 5.66 -25.18
CA ILE A 59 -12.08 5.60 -24.74
C ILE A 59 -12.58 4.15 -24.55
N ASN A 60 -12.02 3.17 -25.28
CA ASN A 60 -12.48 1.77 -25.22
C ASN A 60 -11.87 0.93 -24.09
N HIS A 61 -11.13 1.54 -23.15
CA HIS A 61 -10.44 0.81 -22.10
C HIS A 61 -11.39 -0.01 -21.20
N LEU A 62 -12.67 0.39 -21.09
CA LEU A 62 -13.67 -0.27 -20.23
C LEU A 62 -13.98 -1.69 -20.68
N GLN A 63 -14.08 -1.93 -22.00
CA GLN A 63 -14.41 -3.25 -22.52
C GLN A 63 -13.14 -4.10 -22.69
N LYS A 64 -12.07 -3.53 -23.24
CA LYS A 64 -10.87 -4.30 -23.58
C LYS A 64 -9.93 -4.55 -22.40
N CYS A 65 -9.71 -3.57 -21.51
CA CYS A 65 -8.76 -3.73 -20.40
C CYS A 65 -9.34 -4.47 -19.18
N ARG A 66 -10.65 -4.80 -19.15
CA ARG A 66 -11.32 -5.47 -18.02
C ARG A 66 -10.63 -6.76 -17.56
N HIS A 67 -10.17 -7.58 -18.51
CA HIS A 67 -9.50 -8.84 -18.18
C HIS A 67 -8.12 -8.62 -17.51
N LEU A 68 -7.40 -7.56 -17.88
CA LEU A 68 -6.13 -7.19 -17.23
C LEU A 68 -6.36 -6.64 -15.82
N VAL A 69 -7.44 -5.88 -15.62
CA VAL A 69 -7.84 -5.41 -14.29
C VAL A 69 -8.14 -6.60 -13.37
N HIS A 70 -8.89 -7.59 -13.84
CA HIS A 70 -9.18 -8.78 -13.02
C HIS A 70 -7.90 -9.52 -12.64
N LYS A 71 -7.00 -9.78 -13.61
CA LYS A 71 -5.70 -10.39 -13.34
C LYS A 71 -4.85 -9.59 -12.35
N TYR A 72 -4.87 -8.27 -12.43
CA TYR A 72 -4.18 -7.39 -11.49
C TYR A 72 -4.76 -7.50 -10.07
N LEU A 73 -6.09 -7.45 -9.96
CA LEU A 73 -6.78 -7.59 -8.67
C LEU A 73 -6.48 -8.95 -8.03
N ASP A 74 -6.56 -10.03 -8.81
CA ASP A 74 -6.27 -11.38 -8.33
C ASP A 74 -4.83 -11.50 -7.84
N ALA A 75 -3.86 -10.96 -8.59
CA ALA A 75 -2.45 -10.95 -8.18
C ALA A 75 -2.24 -10.17 -6.88
N THR A 76 -2.92 -9.03 -6.68
CA THR A 76 -2.70 -8.19 -5.48
C THR A 76 -3.26 -8.75 -4.18
N ARG A 77 -4.23 -9.67 -4.22
CA ARG A 77 -4.90 -10.18 -3.00
C ARG A 77 -3.99 -11.04 -2.13
N GLY A 78 -3.07 -11.82 -2.71
CA GLY A 78 -2.19 -12.75 -1.96
C GLY A 78 -0.88 -12.16 -1.45
N ILE A 79 -0.55 -10.94 -1.86
CA ILE A 79 0.80 -10.34 -1.69
C ILE A 79 0.88 -9.43 -0.45
N GLY A 80 -0.25 -9.16 0.23
CA GLY A 80 -0.30 -8.27 1.39
C GLY A 80 -0.36 -6.78 1.07
N TRP A 81 -0.55 -6.43 -0.20
CA TRP A 81 -0.84 -5.06 -0.68
C TRP A 81 -2.35 -4.75 -0.71
N GLY A 82 -3.16 -5.51 0.04
CA GLY A 82 -4.61 -5.38 0.14
C GLY A 82 -5.07 -5.02 1.54
N LYS A 83 -6.28 -4.45 1.65
CA LYS A 83 -6.94 -4.13 2.93
C LYS A 83 -7.18 -5.38 3.79
N ASP A 84 -7.02 -6.57 3.23
CA ASP A 84 -7.44 -7.85 3.81
C ASP A 84 -6.43 -8.45 4.79
N GLN A 85 -5.16 -8.03 4.73
CA GLN A 85 -4.13 -8.51 5.65
C GLN A 85 -3.93 -7.59 6.87
N ARG A 86 -4.69 -6.50 6.98
CA ARG A 86 -4.72 -5.73 8.22
C ARG A 86 -5.47 -6.57 9.27
N PRO A 87 -4.89 -6.78 10.46
CA PRO A 87 -5.60 -7.50 11.50
C PRO A 87 -6.89 -6.74 11.85
N HIS A 88 -7.97 -7.49 12.06
CA HIS A 88 -9.33 -6.96 12.23
C HIS A 88 -9.43 -5.87 13.31
N TRP A 89 -8.55 -5.90 14.33
CA TRP A 89 -8.50 -4.90 15.38
C TRP A 89 -8.02 -3.50 14.92
N ILE A 90 -7.41 -3.35 13.74
CA ILE A 90 -6.93 -2.05 13.21
C ILE A 90 -7.95 -1.44 12.21
N HIS A 91 -9.00 -2.18 11.84
CA HIS A 91 -10.06 -1.67 10.95
C HIS A 91 -10.99 -0.69 11.70
N GLY A 92 -10.63 0.61 11.75
CA GLY A 92 -11.56 1.68 12.16
C GLY A 92 -11.21 2.50 13.41
N LEU A 93 -10.11 2.20 14.11
CA LEU A 93 -9.69 2.94 15.32
C LEU A 93 -9.34 4.43 15.07
N PHE A 94 -9.01 4.81 13.84
CA PHE A 94 -8.60 6.18 13.51
C PHE A 94 -9.75 7.14 13.22
N PHE A 95 -10.97 6.62 12.95
CA PHE A 95 -12.06 7.45 12.43
C PHE A 95 -13.12 7.83 13.48
N SER A 96 -13.15 7.16 14.63
CA SER A 96 -14.12 7.43 15.70
C SER A 96 -13.63 8.46 16.73
N LEU A 97 -12.33 8.52 16.99
CA LEU A 97 -11.72 9.47 17.95
C LEU A 97 -11.47 10.86 17.35
N SER A 98 -11.42 10.99 16.02
CA SER A 98 -11.10 12.26 15.36
C SER A 98 -12.27 13.25 15.36
N LEU A 99 -13.52 12.80 15.21
CA LEU A 99 -14.67 13.71 15.19
C LEU A 99 -14.93 14.37 16.54
N SER A 100 -14.81 13.62 17.64
CA SER A 100 -14.97 14.17 18.98
C SER A 100 -13.83 15.12 19.35
N LEU A 101 -12.58 14.77 19.02
CA LEU A 101 -11.43 15.66 19.21
C LEU A 101 -11.47 16.89 18.30
N LEU A 102 -11.90 16.77 17.04
CA LEU A 102 -12.13 17.92 16.16
C LEU A 102 -13.28 18.80 16.64
N TYR A 103 -14.36 18.21 17.17
CA TYR A 103 -15.48 18.98 17.71
C TYR A 103 -15.07 19.74 18.98
N LEU A 104 -14.29 19.11 19.86
CA LEU A 104 -13.70 19.78 21.03
C LEU A 104 -12.69 20.85 20.62
N PHE A 105 -11.81 20.58 19.64
CA PHE A 105 -10.85 21.57 19.14
C PHE A 105 -11.53 22.75 18.46
N LEU A 106 -12.58 22.50 17.68
CA LEU A 106 -13.40 23.55 17.05
C LEU A 106 -14.23 24.31 18.09
N LEU A 107 -14.74 23.65 19.14
CA LEU A 107 -15.40 24.31 20.25
C LEU A 107 -14.44 25.18 21.04
N GLU A 108 -13.24 24.71 21.38
CA GLU A 108 -12.21 25.52 22.03
C GLU A 108 -11.81 26.70 21.15
N PHE A 109 -11.63 26.50 19.84
CA PHE A 109 -11.31 27.58 18.90
C PHE A 109 -12.46 28.60 18.77
N LEU A 110 -13.72 28.14 18.77
CA LEU A 110 -14.90 29.00 18.75
C LEU A 110 -15.05 29.77 20.08
N ILE A 111 -14.86 29.11 21.22
CA ILE A 111 -14.90 29.73 22.55
C ILE A 111 -13.79 30.79 22.67
N PHE A 112 -12.56 30.48 22.24
CA PHE A 112 -11.46 31.44 22.17
C PHE A 112 -11.75 32.61 21.23
N SER A 113 -12.44 32.36 20.12
CA SER A 113 -12.87 33.42 19.18
C SER A 113 -13.99 34.30 19.75
N ILE A 114 -14.88 33.76 20.58
CA ILE A 114 -15.93 34.50 21.27
C ILE A 114 -15.33 35.33 22.42
N GLU A 115 -14.33 34.80 23.12
CA GLU A 115 -13.69 35.47 24.26
C GLU A 115 -12.67 36.55 23.82
N GLN A 116 -12.03 36.39 22.66
CA GLN A 116 -11.12 37.39 22.07
C GLN A 116 -11.77 38.28 20.99
N GLY A 117 -13.10 38.35 20.96
CA GLY A 117 -13.95 38.96 19.92
C GLY A 117 -13.74 40.45 19.59
N SER A 118 -12.69 41.12 20.08
CA SER A 118 -12.38 42.52 19.76
C SER A 118 -11.00 42.75 19.11
N VAL A 119 -10.07 41.79 19.12
CA VAL A 119 -8.67 42.03 18.65
C VAL A 119 -8.33 41.31 17.33
N ILE A 120 -8.84 40.09 17.10
CA ILE A 120 -8.39 39.26 15.96
C ILE A 120 -8.96 39.72 14.60
N ALA A 121 -10.12 40.39 14.58
CA ALA A 121 -10.80 40.78 13.34
C ALA A 121 -10.01 41.79 12.48
N ARG A 122 -9.01 42.49 13.04
CA ARG A 122 -8.18 43.46 12.29
C ARG A 122 -6.94 42.85 11.64
N GLU A 123 -6.45 41.71 12.13
CA GLU A 123 -5.15 41.18 11.70
C GLU A 123 -5.28 40.11 10.60
N PHE A 124 -6.44 39.45 10.49
CA PHE A 124 -6.68 38.43 9.46
C PHE A 124 -6.86 38.99 8.04
N ARG A 125 -7.16 40.29 7.89
CA ARG A 125 -7.35 40.91 6.55
C ARG A 125 -6.04 41.17 5.81
N LEU A 126 -4.90 41.22 6.48
CA LEU A 126 -3.61 41.57 5.87
C LEU A 126 -2.75 40.36 5.45
N ARG A 127 -3.21 39.12 5.67
CA ARG A 127 -2.42 37.92 5.36
C ARG A 127 -3.00 36.99 4.30
N PHE A 128 -4.21 37.26 3.83
CA PHE A 128 -4.91 36.42 2.85
C PHE A 128 -5.64 37.22 1.75
N PHE A 129 -5.23 38.46 1.52
CA PHE A 129 -5.47 39.19 0.28
C PHE A 129 -4.17 39.86 -0.18
#